data_AF-A0A072PD71-F1
#
_entry.id   AF-A0A072PD71-F1
#
_cell.length_a   1.000
_cell.length_b   1.000
_cell.length_c   1.000
_cell.angle_alpha   90.00
_cell.angle_beta   90.00
_cell.angle_gamma   90.00
#
_symmetry.space_group_name_H-M   'P 1'
#
loop_
_entity.id
_entity.type
_entity.pdbx_description
1 polymer ?
#
loop_
_entity_poly.entity_id
_entity_poly.type
_entity_poly.pdbx_seq_one_letter_code
_entity_poly.pdbx_strand_id
1 'polypeptide(L)'
;MGFEVTLFIVHEVSLPKHARTGMREVNSAISFTRKATFEGYKNFAISYLICMEDKCVFPELQQRIVNILVNEAGVDVDVHKMQSGHCPSISRTKNVGFLIRRLVRE
;
A
#
# COMPACT_ATOMS: atom_id res chain seq x y z
N MET A 1 19.52 7.57 10.56
CA MET A 1 18.13 7.10 10.66
C MET A 1 17.57 7.02 9.26
N GLY A 2 17.52 5.83 8.68
CA GLY A 2 16.92 5.61 7.36
C GLY A 2 15.43 5.41 7.52
N PHE A 3 14.64 6.25 6.87
CA PHE A 3 13.18 6.11 6.82
C PHE A 3 12.85 5.21 5.64
N GLU A 4 12.43 3.97 5.92
CA GLU A 4 11.88 3.08 4.90
C GLU A 4 10.49 3.58 4.53
N VAL A 5 10.35 4.09 3.29
CA VAL A 5 9.04 4.36 2.69
C VAL A 5 8.48 3.00 2.24
N THR A 6 7.76 2.32 3.12
CA THR A 6 7.15 1.03 2.78
C THR A 6 5.88 1.26 1.97
N LEU A 7 5.99 1.09 0.66
CA LEU A 7 4.86 0.84 -0.24
C LEU A 7 4.23 -0.51 0.15
N PHE A 8 3.18 -0.50 0.97
CA PHE A 8 2.61 -1.74 1.49
C PHE A 8 1.78 -2.50 0.45
N ILE A 9 2.09 -3.79 0.40
CA ILE A 9 1.55 -4.86 -0.44
C ILE A 9 0.10 -5.17 -0.04
N VAL A 10 -0.73 -5.40 -1.06
CA VAL A 10 -2.14 -5.77 -0.98
C VAL A 10 -2.35 -7.04 -0.15
N HIS A 11 -3.19 -6.99 0.88
CA HIS A 11 -3.71 -8.17 1.57
C HIS A 11 -4.84 -8.79 0.71
N GLU A 12 -4.66 -10.07 0.37
CA GLU A 12 -5.63 -11.02 -0.18
C GLU A 12 -6.72 -10.49 -1.14
N VAL A 13 -6.39 -10.36 -2.43
CA VAL A 13 -7.41 -10.40 -3.51
C VAL A 13 -7.49 -11.84 -4.02
N SER A 14 -8.53 -12.56 -3.60
CA SER A 14 -8.81 -13.92 -4.07
C SER A 14 -9.03 -13.94 -5.59
N LEU A 15 -8.03 -14.40 -6.35
CA LEU A 15 -8.14 -14.64 -7.79
C LEU A 15 -9.03 -15.88 -8.06
N PRO A 16 -9.92 -15.85 -9.07
CA PRO A 16 -10.86 -16.94 -9.36
C PRO A 16 -10.15 -18.24 -9.79
N LYS A 17 -10.69 -19.37 -9.30
CA LYS A 17 -10.09 -20.71 -9.29
C LYS A 17 -9.98 -21.44 -10.66
N HIS A 18 -10.11 -20.77 -11.81
CA HIS A 18 -10.30 -21.46 -13.10
C HIS A 18 -9.06 -21.51 -14.03
N ALA A 19 -7.87 -21.08 -13.59
CA ALA A 19 -6.64 -21.18 -14.38
C ALA A 19 -5.64 -22.16 -13.73
N ARG A 20 -5.95 -23.45 -13.75
CA ARG A 20 -5.03 -24.51 -13.30
C ARG A 20 -4.82 -25.57 -14.37
N THR A 21 -4.03 -25.23 -15.38
CA THR A 21 -3.25 -26.22 -16.14
C THR A 21 -2.07 -25.51 -16.82
N GLY A 22 -0.87 -25.65 -16.24
CA GLY A 22 0.39 -25.46 -16.99
C GLY A 22 1.30 -24.27 -16.65
N MET A 23 1.06 -23.47 -15.61
CA MET A 23 2.02 -22.41 -15.23
C MET A 23 2.90 -22.84 -14.05
N ARG A 24 4.22 -22.70 -14.24
CA ARG A 24 5.24 -22.72 -13.19
C ARG A 24 4.75 -21.96 -11.96
N GLU A 25 5.09 -22.45 -10.77
CA GLU A 25 4.85 -21.72 -9.52
C GLU A 25 5.25 -20.26 -9.69
N VAL A 26 4.26 -19.39 -9.58
CA VAL A 26 4.41 -17.96 -9.79
C VAL A 26 5.13 -17.44 -8.54
N ASN A 27 6.46 -17.55 -8.51
CA ASN A 27 7.28 -17.21 -7.34
C ASN A 27 7.00 -15.80 -6.79
N SER A 28 6.53 -14.88 -7.62
CA SER A 28 6.09 -13.54 -7.20
C SER A 28 4.71 -13.54 -6.52
N ALA A 29 3.77 -14.40 -6.92
CA ALA A 29 2.43 -14.45 -6.35
C ALA A 29 2.45 -14.81 -4.87
N ILE A 30 3.39 -15.68 -4.45
CA ILE A 30 3.58 -16.05 -3.04
C ILE A 30 3.92 -14.82 -2.18
N SER A 31 4.66 -13.85 -2.72
CA SER A 31 4.99 -12.61 -1.99
C SER A 31 3.77 -11.71 -1.75
N PHE A 32 2.73 -11.81 -2.59
CA PHE A 32 1.48 -11.04 -2.42
C PHE A 32 0.47 -11.75 -1.50
N THR A 33 0.60 -13.06 -1.29
CA THR A 33 -0.39 -13.85 -0.53
C THR A 33 0.11 -14.29 0.84
N ARG A 34 1.42 -14.22 1.11
CA ARG A 34 1.99 -14.63 2.39
C ARG A 34 1.83 -13.54 3.44
N LYS A 35 1.40 -13.94 4.65
CA LYS A 35 1.38 -13.07 5.82
C LYS A 35 2.79 -12.51 6.09
N ALA A 36 2.87 -11.20 6.35
CA ALA A 36 4.10 -10.58 6.79
C ALA A 36 4.55 -11.24 8.12
N THR A 37 5.79 -11.75 8.15
CA THR A 37 6.35 -12.44 9.33
C THR A 37 6.99 -11.50 10.35
N PHE A 38 7.17 -10.23 9.98
CA PHE A 38 7.75 -9.20 10.85
C PHE A 38 6.67 -8.18 11.20
N GLU A 39 6.30 -8.09 12.47
CA GLU A 39 5.24 -7.20 12.96
C GLU A 39 5.72 -5.77 13.26
N GLY A 40 6.91 -5.38 12.81
CA GLY A 40 7.48 -4.06 13.09
C GLY A 40 6.55 -2.91 12.70
N TYR A 41 5.75 -3.10 11.65
CA TYR A 41 4.74 -2.12 11.19
C TYR A 41 3.70 -1.74 12.25
N LYS A 42 3.44 -2.57 13.27
CA LYS A 42 2.48 -2.25 14.33
C LYS A 42 2.97 -1.17 15.30
N ASN A 43 4.28 -0.91 15.33
CA ASN A 43 4.92 -0.05 16.32
C ASN A 43 5.34 1.32 15.76
N PHE A 44 4.99 1.63 14.52
CA PHE A 44 5.32 2.91 13.88
C PHE A 44 4.06 3.65 13.48
N ALA A 45 4.12 4.97 13.52
CA ALA A 45 3.12 5.80 12.86
C ALA A 45 3.15 5.52 11.36
N ILE A 46 2.00 5.19 10.77
CA ILE A 46 1.88 4.87 9.36
C ILE A 46 1.03 5.95 8.69
N SER A 47 1.57 6.54 7.63
CA SER A 47 0.81 7.40 6.73
C SER A 47 0.60 6.71 5.38
N TYR A 48 -0.59 6.81 4.82
CA TYR A 48 -0.96 6.22 3.53
C TYR A 48 -1.40 7.31 2.54
N LEU A 49 -0.90 7.28 1.31
CA LEU A 49 -1.29 8.21 0.25
C LEU A 49 -2.18 7.53 -0.80
N ILE A 50 -3.47 7.87 -0.80
CA ILE A 50 -4.42 7.43 -1.82
C ILE A 50 -4.26 8.28 -3.09
N CYS A 51 -3.98 7.61 -4.20
CA CYS A 51 -3.87 8.20 -5.53
C CYS A 51 -5.22 8.11 -6.25
N MET A 52 -5.92 9.24 -6.39
CA MET A 52 -7.31 9.28 -6.83
C MET A 52 -7.51 8.99 -8.33
N GLU A 53 -6.44 9.06 -9.14
CA GLU A 53 -6.48 8.81 -10.59
C GLU A 53 -5.73 7.51 -10.95
N ASP A 54 -5.42 6.68 -9.96
CA ASP A 54 -4.70 5.42 -10.17
C ASP A 54 -5.60 4.40 -10.89
N LYS A 55 -5.07 3.88 -12.01
CA LYS A 55 -5.72 2.87 -12.85
C LYS A 55 -5.15 1.47 -12.64
N CYS A 56 -4.03 1.35 -11.93
CA CYS A 56 -3.42 0.07 -11.57
C CYS A 56 -4.03 -0.48 -10.29
N VAL A 57 -4.18 0.37 -9.28
CA VAL A 57 -4.87 0.06 -8.02
C VAL A 57 -5.94 1.12 -7.81
N PHE A 58 -7.19 0.80 -8.11
CA PHE A 58 -8.26 1.78 -8.05
C PHE A 58 -8.41 2.40 -6.64
N PRO A 59 -8.82 3.68 -6.52
CA PRO A 59 -8.93 4.36 -5.23
C PRO A 59 -9.82 3.61 -4.22
N GLU A 60 -10.86 2.93 -4.69
CA GLU A 60 -11.75 2.12 -3.85
C GLU A 60 -11.02 0.92 -3.26
N LEU A 61 -10.13 0.30 -4.04
CA LEU A 61 -9.31 -0.81 -3.56
C LEU A 61 -8.24 -0.33 -2.58
N GLN A 62 -7.60 0.82 -2.84
CA GLN A 62 -6.69 1.45 -1.89
C GLN A 62 -7.38 1.76 -0.55
N GLN A 63 -8.59 2.31 -0.58
CA GLN A 63 -9.37 2.59 0.62
C GLN A 63 -9.76 1.30 1.37
N ARG A 64 -10.09 0.22 0.66
CA ARG A 64 -10.33 -1.09 1.29
C ARG A 64 -9.09 -1.61 2.00
N ILE A 65 -7.90 -1.47 1.40
CA ILE A 65 -6.63 -1.85 2.03
C ILE A 65 -6.42 -1.06 3.32
N VAL A 66 -6.64 0.26 3.30
CA VAL A 66 -6.58 1.10 4.51
C VAL A 66 -7.56 0.61 5.58
N ASN A 67 -8.80 0.29 5.20
CA ASN A 67 -9.80 -0.19 6.16
C ASN A 67 -9.41 -1.53 6.79
N ILE A 68 -8.77 -2.43 6.03
CA ILE A 68 -8.24 -3.70 6.57
C ILE A 68 -7.13 -3.42 7.59
N LEU A 69 -6.21 -2.49 7.30
CA LEU A 69 -5.14 -2.12 8.23
C LEU A 69 -5.69 -1.56 9.56
N VAL A 70 -6.69 -0.67 9.48
CA VAL A 70 -7.30 -0.07 10.67
C VAL A 70 -8.12 -1.08 11.47
N ASN A 71 -9.01 -1.82 10.80
CA ASN A 71 -10.00 -2.65 11.51
C ASN A 71 -9.48 -4.03 11.90
N GLU A 72 -8.65 -4.65 11.07
CA GLU A 72 -8.21 -6.04 11.29
C GLU A 72 -6.82 -6.10 11.93
N ALA A 73 -5.92 -5.18 11.56
CA ALA A 73 -4.56 -5.16 12.08
C ALA A 73 -4.39 -4.23 13.31
N GLY A 74 -5.41 -3.43 13.65
CA GLY A 74 -5.39 -2.51 14.78
C GLY A 74 -4.34 -1.40 14.64
N VAL A 75 -4.01 -1.04 13.40
CA VAL A 75 -2.99 -0.03 13.08
C VAL A 75 -3.67 1.32 12.90
N ASP A 76 -3.16 2.36 13.57
CA ASP A 76 -3.57 3.73 13.28
C ASP A 76 -2.88 4.22 12.00
N VAL A 77 -3.67 4.65 11.03
CA VAL A 77 -3.18 5.04 9.69
C VAL A 77 -3.64 6.46 9.39
N ASP A 78 -2.70 7.39 9.23
CA ASP A 78 -2.97 8.74 8.74
C ASP A 78 -3.13 8.72 7.22
N VAL A 79 -4.33 9.03 6.73
CA VAL A 79 -4.69 8.87 5.31
C VAL A 79 -4.67 10.22 4.61
N HIS A 80 -3.92 10.29 3.52
CA HIS A 80 -3.88 11.42 2.60
C HIS A 80 -4.44 11.06 1.24
N LYS A 81 -4.91 12.06 0.49
CA LYS A 81 -5.42 11.90 -0.86
C LYS A 81 -4.72 12.85 -1.82
N MET A 82 -4.42 12.41 -3.04
CA MET A 82 -3.81 13.23 -4.08
C MET A 82 -4.40 12.92 -5.46
N GLN A 83 -4.58 13.96 -6.26
CA GLN A 83 -4.95 13.85 -7.69
C GLN A 83 -3.71 13.45 -8.51
N SER A 84 -3.43 12.14 -8.47
CA SER A 84 -2.30 11.50 -9.12
C SER A 84 -2.64 10.08 -9.56
N GLY A 85 -1.93 9.60 -10.58
CA GLY A 85 -1.88 8.18 -10.93
C GLY A 85 -0.95 7.38 -10.00
N HIS A 86 -0.64 6.15 -10.40
CA HIS A 86 0.04 5.13 -9.59
C HIS A 86 1.41 5.56 -8.99
N CYS A 87 2.15 6.41 -9.69
CA CYS A 87 3.51 6.82 -9.29
C CYS A 87 3.54 8.33 -8.95
N PRO A 88 3.00 8.77 -7.80
CA PRO A 88 2.97 10.18 -7.41
C PRO A 88 4.38 10.74 -7.12
N SER A 89 5.32 9.89 -6.68
CA SER A 89 6.72 10.28 -6.45
C SER A 89 7.42 10.77 -7.72
N ILE A 90 7.01 10.25 -8.89
CA ILE A 90 7.54 10.62 -10.21
C ILE A 90 6.72 11.74 -10.83
N SER A 91 5.38 11.59 -10.82
CA SER A 91 4.47 12.52 -11.53
C SER A 91 4.15 13.79 -10.74
N ARG A 92 4.23 13.75 -9.41
CA ARG A 92 3.88 14.85 -8.48
C ARG A 92 4.97 15.03 -7.42
N THR A 93 6.25 14.94 -7.82
CA THR A 93 7.41 14.92 -6.91
C THR A 93 7.40 16.06 -5.88
N LYS A 94 7.04 17.28 -6.27
CA LYS A 94 6.95 18.42 -5.34
C LYS A 94 5.88 18.18 -4.27
N ASN A 95 4.68 17.79 -4.66
CA ASN A 95 3.56 17.55 -3.75
C ASN A 95 3.90 16.42 -2.75
N VAL A 96 4.48 15.33 -3.24
CA VAL A 96 4.94 14.23 -2.38
C VAL A 96 6.04 14.71 -1.43
N GLY A 97 7.00 15.49 -1.91
CA GLY A 97 8.05 16.07 -1.08
C GLY A 97 7.52 16.98 0.02
N PHE A 98 6.51 17.80 -0.27
CA PHE A 98 5.84 18.62 0.74
C PHE A 98 5.10 17.77 1.77
N LEU A 99 4.40 16.73 1.32
CA LEU A 99 3.71 15.81 2.21
C LEU A 99 4.67 15.13 3.18
N ILE A 100 5.77 14.54 2.68
CA ILE A 100 6.79 13.89 3.52
C ILE A 100 7.39 14.89 4.52
N ARG A 101 7.72 16.11 4.07
CA ARG A 101 8.26 17.14 4.97
C ARG A 101 7.30 17.55 6.07
N ARG A 102 5.99 17.53 5.81
CA ARG A 102 4.97 17.80 6.82
C ARG A 102 4.95 16.68 7.85
N LEU A 103 4.88 15.43 7.39
CA LEU A 103 4.77 14.25 8.26
C LEU A 103 6.00 14.01 9.15
N VAL A 104 7.21 14.31 8.68
CA VAL A 104 8.44 14.10 9.47
C VAL A 104 8.65 15.18 10.54
N ARG A 105 7.87 16.27 10.51
CA ARG A 105 8.01 17.40 11.45
C ARG A 105 6.98 17.38 12.58
N GLU A 106 6.04 16.45 12.55
CA GLU A 106 5.08 16.18 13.62
C GLU A 106 5.72 15.28 14.69
#